data_AF-A0A4Y3FXE7-F1
#
_entry.id   AF-A0A4Y3FXE7-F1
#
_cell.length_a   1.000
_cell.length_b   1.000
_cell.length_c   1.000
_cell.angle_alpha   90.00
_cell.angle_beta   90.00
_cell.angle_gamma   90.00
#
_symmetry.space_group_name_H-M   'P 1'
#
loop_
_entity.id
_entity.type
_entity.pdbx_description
1 polymer ?
#
loop_
_entity_poly.entity_id
_entity_poly.type
_entity_poly.pdbx_seq_one_letter_code
_entity_poly.pdbx_strand_id
1 'polypeptide(L)'
;MNRLEYIIVNIVETLLRGFPLPSKTGLIKIGNPGRDSPVFLTCNYHLTIERVKRALKGIDCYLLVANSRGINVWCAATGGHFTNHDVISVLKTSGIEKLVNHRNVVLPQLAATGIESSVIKKKTEWKVHWGPVYAKDIPAFLKNRFIKTREMREVGFPLMQRIEMAAMWAFPFSVIVSIITFHFFRDMVLPVATFLWILSLLIFISFPLYSKWLNTKKRGTNFSKYTIIFDFGRVPLMLWGVFMLFIAVYGILISNFTPGFIFRWGSVSFVFVLLISIDLMGSTPVYKSGLHEDRLLKVILDKEKCRGAGVCEQVCPRNCYEVDKSRHIATMPGADKCVQCGACIVQCPFDALYFKSPKGEVLAPETVRRFKLNLMGKRLVKVEGK
;
A
#
# COMPACT_ATOMS: atom_id res chain seq x y z
N MET A 1 6.66 -11.30 23.74
CA MET A 1 7.77 -11.15 22.79
C MET A 1 8.78 -10.20 23.40
N ASN A 2 10.02 -10.66 23.54
CA ASN A 2 11.10 -9.82 24.06
C ASN A 2 11.57 -8.81 22.99
N ARG A 3 12.44 -7.87 23.37
CA ARG A 3 12.91 -6.81 22.45
C ARG A 3 13.71 -7.38 21.27
N LEU A 4 14.47 -8.46 21.49
CA LEU A 4 15.32 -9.08 20.47
C LEU A 4 14.48 -9.78 19.40
N GLU A 5 13.51 -10.60 19.82
CA GLU A 5 12.54 -11.26 18.94
C GLU A 5 11.79 -10.23 18.09
N TYR A 6 11.35 -9.11 18.69
CA TYR A 6 10.70 -8.04 17.93
C TYR A 6 11.62 -7.51 16.81
N ILE A 7 12.89 -7.27 17.12
CA ILE A 7 13.85 -6.74 16.15
C ILE A 7 14.08 -7.74 15.03
N ILE A 8 14.26 -9.02 15.37
CA ILE A 8 14.45 -10.09 14.38
C ILE A 8 13.24 -10.19 13.45
N VAL A 9 12.03 -10.27 14.01
CA VAL A 9 10.78 -10.29 13.22
C VAL A 9 10.70 -9.07 12.31
N ASN A 10 11.01 -7.88 12.84
CA ASN A 10 10.94 -6.66 12.04
C ASN A 10 11.93 -6.67 10.88
N ILE A 11 13.16 -7.14 11.09
CA ILE A 11 14.18 -7.20 10.04
C ILE A 11 13.81 -8.27 9.01
N VAL A 12 13.63 -9.53 9.45
CA VAL A 12 13.40 -10.68 8.56
C VAL A 12 12.13 -10.49 7.73
N GLU A 13 11.04 -10.08 8.36
CA GLU A 13 9.78 -9.92 7.63
C GLU A 13 9.71 -8.63 6.82
N THR A 14 10.57 -7.64 7.09
CA THR A 14 10.77 -6.53 6.17
C THR A 14 11.50 -6.99 4.90
N LEU A 15 12.53 -7.84 5.03
CA LEU A 15 13.22 -8.41 3.86
C LEU A 15 12.30 -9.30 3.04
N LEU A 16 11.42 -10.05 3.70
CA LEU A 16 10.44 -10.95 3.09
C LEU A 16 9.06 -10.33 2.89
N ARG A 17 8.95 -9.00 2.93
CA ARG A 17 7.66 -8.28 2.93
C ARG A 17 6.81 -8.52 1.68
N GLY A 18 7.43 -8.94 0.58
CA GLY A 18 6.73 -9.34 -0.64
C GLY A 18 5.93 -10.64 -0.52
N PHE A 19 6.16 -11.45 0.52
CA PHE A 19 5.53 -12.75 0.72
C PHE A 19 4.45 -12.69 1.82
N PRO A 20 3.35 -13.46 1.66
CA PRO A 20 2.33 -13.55 2.69
C PRO A 20 2.84 -14.36 3.89
N LEU A 21 2.83 -13.76 5.08
CA LEU A 21 3.21 -14.42 6.34
C LEU A 21 2.03 -14.38 7.33
N PRO A 22 1.11 -15.36 7.24
CA PRO A 22 -0.08 -15.38 8.07
C PRO A 22 0.22 -15.77 9.52
N SER A 23 -0.55 -15.19 10.44
CA SER A 23 -0.61 -15.56 11.85
C SER A 23 -1.99 -16.08 12.24
N LYS A 24 -2.07 -16.67 13.44
CA LYS A 24 -3.32 -17.13 14.04
C LYS A 24 -4.32 -15.96 14.16
N THR A 25 -5.54 -16.20 13.72
CA THR A 25 -6.67 -15.28 13.87
C THR A 25 -7.31 -15.42 15.24
N GLY A 26 -8.14 -14.45 15.62
CA GLY A 26 -8.91 -14.49 16.87
C GLY A 26 -8.62 -13.32 17.80
N LEU A 27 -8.87 -13.53 19.10
CA LEU A 27 -8.76 -12.51 20.14
C LEU A 27 -7.40 -12.54 20.83
N ILE A 28 -6.78 -11.38 20.97
CA ILE A 28 -5.60 -11.15 21.80
C ILE A 28 -5.95 -10.12 22.87
N LYS A 29 -5.68 -10.44 24.14
CA LYS A 29 -5.78 -9.50 25.26
C LYS A 29 -4.44 -8.77 25.42
N ILE A 30 -4.47 -7.45 25.56
CA ILE A 30 -3.29 -6.62 25.80
C ILE A 30 -3.48 -5.92 27.14
N GLY A 31 -2.53 -6.10 28.06
CA GLY A 31 -2.67 -5.63 29.45
C GLY A 31 -3.76 -6.40 30.19
N ASN A 32 -4.52 -5.69 31.03
CA ASN A 32 -5.63 -6.20 31.82
C ASN A 32 -6.95 -5.52 31.40
N PRO A 33 -7.46 -5.80 30.18
CA PRO A 33 -8.64 -5.12 29.66
C PRO A 33 -9.91 -5.44 30.47
N GLY A 34 -10.67 -4.39 30.78
CA GLY A 34 -11.98 -4.46 31.41
C GLY A 34 -13.12 -4.47 30.39
N ARG A 35 -14.36 -4.30 30.86
CA ARG A 35 -15.55 -4.32 29.99
C ARG A 35 -15.75 -3.05 29.15
N ASP A 36 -15.09 -1.96 29.52
CA ASP A 36 -15.13 -0.68 28.80
C ASP A 36 -13.85 -0.45 27.97
N SER A 37 -12.94 -1.42 27.95
CA SER A 37 -11.70 -1.34 27.20
C SER A 37 -11.93 -1.32 25.69
N PRO A 38 -11.14 -0.52 24.94
CA PRO A 38 -11.31 -0.41 23.49
C PRO A 38 -11.02 -1.74 22.78
N VAL A 39 -11.77 -1.98 21.70
CA VAL A 39 -11.56 -3.11 20.80
C VAL A 39 -10.93 -2.62 19.51
N PHE A 40 -9.71 -3.08 19.23
CA PHE A 40 -9.01 -2.87 17.98
C PHE A 40 -9.15 -4.09 17.08
N LEU A 41 -9.10 -3.88 15.77
CA LEU A 41 -9.06 -4.95 14.79
C LEU A 41 -7.90 -4.73 13.83
N THR A 42 -7.18 -5.80 13.49
CA THR A 42 -6.10 -5.79 12.50
C THR A 42 -6.20 -7.01 11.58
N CYS A 43 -5.35 -7.05 10.56
CA CYS A 43 -5.21 -8.17 9.63
C CYS A 43 -4.26 -9.25 10.19
N ASN A 44 -4.22 -10.44 9.61
CA ASN A 44 -3.40 -11.55 10.11
C ASN A 44 -1.98 -11.61 9.52
N TYR A 45 -1.44 -10.49 9.05
CA TYR A 45 -0.03 -10.43 8.63
C TYR A 45 0.88 -10.24 9.85
N HIS A 46 1.80 -11.18 10.09
CA HIS A 46 2.56 -11.25 11.35
C HIS A 46 3.30 -9.95 11.71
N LEU A 47 4.08 -9.39 10.78
CA LEU A 47 4.73 -8.09 10.95
C LEU A 47 3.76 -6.96 11.35
N THR A 48 2.53 -6.97 10.81
CA THR A 48 1.52 -5.97 11.17
C THR A 48 1.04 -6.16 12.61
N ILE A 49 0.75 -7.41 12.99
CA ILE A 49 0.30 -7.74 14.36
C ILE A 49 1.34 -7.29 15.37
N GLU A 50 2.62 -7.62 15.16
CA GLU A 50 3.68 -7.28 16.12
C GLU A 50 3.92 -5.76 16.21
N ARG A 51 3.86 -5.04 15.09
CA ARG A 51 3.93 -3.56 15.08
C ARG A 51 2.74 -2.93 15.83
N VAL A 52 1.53 -3.49 15.67
CA VAL A 52 0.33 -3.02 16.39
C VAL A 52 0.40 -3.33 17.88
N LYS A 53 0.77 -4.57 18.27
CA LYS A 53 0.96 -4.96 19.67
C LYS A 53 1.98 -4.07 20.37
N ARG A 54 3.07 -3.72 19.69
CA ARG A 54 4.07 -2.78 20.22
C ARG A 54 3.48 -1.39 20.46
N ALA A 55 2.66 -0.89 19.55
CA ALA A 55 2.02 0.41 19.70
C ALA A 55 0.92 0.43 20.78
N LEU A 56 0.31 -0.72 21.06
CA LEU A 56 -0.69 -0.91 22.10
C LEU A 56 -0.07 -1.22 23.49
N LYS A 57 1.25 -1.30 23.60
CA LYS A 57 1.91 -1.57 24.87
C LYS A 57 1.57 -0.49 25.89
N GLY A 58 1.05 -0.89 27.06
CA GLY A 58 0.61 0.02 28.12
C GLY A 58 -0.84 0.50 27.98
N ILE A 59 -1.61 -0.05 27.03
CA ILE A 59 -3.04 0.19 26.89
C ILE A 59 -3.80 -1.11 27.15
N ASP A 60 -4.72 -1.08 28.10
CA ASP A 60 -5.62 -2.20 28.40
C ASP A 60 -6.70 -2.31 27.32
N CYS A 61 -6.51 -3.21 26.36
CA CYS A 61 -7.39 -3.33 25.20
C CYS A 61 -7.50 -4.77 24.66
N TYR A 62 -8.51 -4.97 23.81
CA TYR A 62 -8.69 -6.18 23.04
C TYR A 62 -8.24 -5.96 21.59
N LEU A 63 -7.46 -6.88 21.04
CA LEU A 63 -7.03 -6.87 19.64
C LEU A 63 -7.61 -8.09 18.92
N LEU A 64 -8.46 -7.85 17.95
CA LEU A 64 -9.01 -8.86 17.05
C LEU A 64 -8.13 -8.99 15.80
N VAL A 65 -7.71 -10.21 15.49
CA VAL A 65 -6.91 -10.52 14.31
C VAL A 65 -7.81 -11.22 13.29
N ALA A 66 -8.16 -10.51 12.22
CA ALA A 66 -8.98 -11.02 11.13
C ALA A 66 -8.12 -11.63 10.01
N ASN A 67 -8.66 -12.61 9.28
CA ASN A 67 -7.95 -13.25 8.19
C ASN A 67 -7.74 -12.29 7.01
N SER A 68 -6.49 -12.07 6.61
CA SER A 68 -6.10 -11.35 5.40
C SER A 68 -5.17 -12.16 4.52
N ARG A 69 -5.10 -13.48 4.75
CA ARG A 69 -4.21 -14.42 4.05
C ARG A 69 -2.73 -14.06 4.21
N GLY A 70 -2.37 -13.45 5.34
CA GLY A 70 -0.99 -13.02 5.60
C GLY A 70 -0.55 -11.81 4.78
N ILE A 71 -1.48 -11.03 4.23
CA ILE A 71 -1.18 -9.80 3.48
C ILE A 71 -1.43 -8.58 4.37
N ASN A 72 -0.59 -7.55 4.26
CA ASN A 72 -0.75 -6.30 5.01
C ASN A 72 -2.12 -5.63 4.75
N VAL A 73 -2.56 -4.78 5.69
CA VAL A 73 -3.91 -4.18 5.70
C VAL A 73 -4.32 -3.57 4.36
N TRP A 74 -3.50 -2.66 3.81
CA TRP A 74 -3.92 -1.86 2.66
C TRP A 74 -3.94 -2.69 1.37
N CYS A 75 -2.91 -3.52 1.16
CA CYS A 75 -2.85 -4.43 0.02
C CYS A 75 -3.97 -5.47 0.08
N ALA A 76 -4.22 -6.06 1.26
CA ALA A 76 -5.27 -7.06 1.42
C ALA A 76 -6.66 -6.48 1.21
N ALA A 77 -6.95 -5.30 1.78
CA ALA A 77 -8.26 -4.66 1.63
C ALA A 77 -8.53 -4.26 0.18
N THR A 78 -7.52 -3.69 -0.47
CA THR A 78 -7.61 -3.23 -1.85
C THR A 78 -7.70 -4.40 -2.84
N GLY A 79 -6.96 -5.49 -2.58
CA GLY A 79 -6.95 -6.71 -3.38
C GLY A 79 -8.11 -7.68 -3.11
N GLY A 80 -9.01 -7.37 -2.18
CA GLY A 80 -10.16 -8.22 -1.86
C GLY A 80 -9.84 -9.45 -1.00
N HIS A 81 -8.71 -9.44 -0.30
CA HIS A 81 -8.31 -10.49 0.66
C HIS A 81 -8.64 -10.15 2.11
N PHE A 82 -9.01 -8.89 2.40
CA PHE A 82 -9.47 -8.44 3.71
C PHE A 82 -10.77 -7.64 3.55
N THR A 83 -11.88 -8.26 3.90
CA THR A 83 -13.23 -7.87 3.47
C THR A 83 -14.22 -7.79 4.62
N ASN A 84 -15.47 -7.42 4.30
CA ASN A 84 -16.60 -7.46 5.23
C ASN A 84 -16.71 -8.82 5.94
N HIS A 85 -16.52 -9.92 5.20
CA HIS A 85 -16.67 -11.27 5.74
C HIS A 85 -15.63 -11.58 6.82
N ASP A 86 -14.37 -11.17 6.62
CA ASP A 86 -13.29 -11.43 7.55
C ASP A 86 -13.50 -10.69 8.88
N VAL A 87 -13.98 -9.45 8.81
CA VAL A 87 -14.33 -8.65 9.99
C VAL A 87 -15.55 -9.22 10.72
N ILE A 88 -16.62 -9.55 9.99
CA ILE A 88 -17.83 -10.13 10.60
C ILE A 88 -17.50 -11.46 11.28
N SER A 89 -16.72 -12.31 10.61
CA SER A 89 -16.31 -13.60 11.12
C SER A 89 -15.57 -13.46 12.45
N VAL A 90 -14.54 -12.61 12.54
CA VAL A 90 -13.78 -12.46 13.78
C VAL A 90 -14.62 -11.82 14.89
N LEU A 91 -15.50 -10.86 14.58
CA LEU A 91 -16.40 -10.26 15.58
C LEU A 91 -17.34 -11.29 16.20
N LYS A 92 -17.88 -12.20 15.38
CA LYS A 92 -18.84 -13.22 15.83
C LYS A 92 -18.18 -14.43 16.50
N THR A 93 -16.99 -14.83 16.05
CA THR A 93 -16.33 -16.06 16.52
C THR A 93 -15.34 -15.85 17.67
N SER A 94 -14.83 -14.63 17.87
CA SER A 94 -13.82 -14.34 18.90
C SER A 94 -14.34 -14.35 20.35
N GLY A 95 -15.66 -14.34 20.55
CA GLY A 95 -16.27 -14.20 21.87
C GLY A 95 -16.20 -12.78 22.47
N ILE A 96 -15.73 -11.78 21.70
CA ILE A 96 -15.58 -10.39 22.17
C ILE A 96 -16.88 -9.78 22.70
N GLU A 97 -18.02 -10.17 22.16
CA GLU A 97 -19.35 -9.68 22.60
C GLU A 97 -19.65 -9.99 24.08
N LYS A 98 -19.01 -11.02 24.66
CA LYS A 98 -19.18 -11.39 26.07
C LYS A 98 -18.22 -10.64 27.00
N LEU A 99 -17.21 -9.98 26.44
CA LEU A 99 -16.10 -9.38 27.20
C LEU A 99 -16.22 -7.86 27.35
N VAL A 100 -17.00 -7.20 26.50
CA VAL A 100 -17.21 -5.74 26.54
C VAL A 100 -18.70 -5.38 26.61
N ASN A 101 -19.00 -4.24 27.22
CA ASN A 101 -20.38 -3.73 27.36
C ASN A 101 -20.81 -2.84 26.17
N HIS A 102 -19.97 -2.73 25.13
CA HIS A 102 -20.21 -1.86 23.98
C HIS A 102 -19.99 -2.59 22.65
N ARG A 103 -20.52 -2.03 21.56
CA ARG A 103 -20.33 -2.55 20.19
C ARG A 103 -19.59 -1.53 19.33
N ASN A 104 -18.35 -1.24 19.70
CA ASN A 104 -17.47 -0.28 19.01
C ASN A 104 -16.14 -0.97 18.71
N VAL A 105 -15.71 -0.92 17.45
CA VAL A 105 -14.43 -1.51 17.02
C VAL A 105 -13.64 -0.50 16.20
N VAL A 106 -12.35 -0.36 16.52
CA VAL A 106 -11.42 0.52 15.80
C VAL A 106 -10.72 -0.28 14.72
N LEU A 107 -10.93 0.11 13.46
CA LEU A 107 -10.26 -0.48 12.29
C LEU A 107 -9.19 0.47 11.75
N PRO A 108 -8.10 -0.04 11.13
CA PRO A 108 -7.11 0.83 10.50
C PRO A 108 -7.75 1.54 9.31
N GLN A 109 -7.45 2.83 9.13
CA GLN A 109 -8.04 3.65 8.06
C GLN A 109 -7.88 3.02 6.67
N LEU A 110 -6.73 2.42 6.41
CA LEU A 110 -6.38 1.86 5.10
C LEU A 110 -7.19 0.61 4.73
N ALA A 111 -7.94 0.05 5.67
CA ALA A 111 -8.86 -1.07 5.42
C ALA A 111 -10.19 -0.61 4.80
N ALA A 112 -10.48 0.70 4.79
CA ALA A 112 -11.71 1.28 4.27
C ALA A 112 -11.90 1.10 2.74
N THR A 113 -10.87 0.65 2.02
CA THR A 113 -10.99 0.26 0.61
C THR A 113 -11.70 -1.07 0.42
N GLY A 114 -11.61 -1.98 1.39
CA GLY A 114 -12.14 -3.35 1.33
C GLY A 114 -13.35 -3.60 2.22
N ILE A 115 -13.52 -2.81 3.28
CA ILE A 115 -14.51 -3.04 4.34
C ILE A 115 -15.49 -1.87 4.41
N GLU A 116 -16.78 -2.15 4.31
CA GLU A 116 -17.88 -1.19 4.36
C GLU A 116 -18.46 -1.13 5.78
N SER A 117 -18.25 0.01 6.45
CA SER A 117 -18.71 0.22 7.83
C SER A 117 -20.22 0.05 8.01
N SER A 118 -21.03 0.43 7.01
CA SER A 118 -22.48 0.23 7.00
C SER A 118 -22.89 -1.24 7.00
N VAL A 119 -22.19 -2.08 6.22
CA VAL A 119 -22.43 -3.52 6.15
C VAL A 119 -22.07 -4.21 7.47
N ILE A 120 -20.93 -3.83 8.07
CA ILE A 120 -20.53 -4.34 9.38
C ILE A 120 -21.59 -3.99 10.44
N LYS A 121 -22.03 -2.73 10.50
CA LYS A 121 -23.05 -2.28 11.44
C LYS A 121 -24.37 -3.03 11.23
N LYS A 122 -24.83 -3.17 9.98
CA LYS A 122 -26.09 -3.88 9.66
C LYS A 122 -26.05 -5.35 10.06
N LYS A 123 -24.91 -6.04 9.90
CA LYS A 123 -24.79 -7.49 10.14
C LYS A 123 -24.37 -7.87 11.56
N THR A 124 -23.76 -6.96 12.30
CA THR A 124 -23.15 -7.30 13.61
C THR A 124 -23.54 -6.34 14.73
N GLU A 125 -24.18 -5.22 14.40
CA GLU A 125 -24.46 -4.09 15.31
C GLU A 125 -23.20 -3.37 15.82
N TRP A 126 -22.00 -3.81 15.41
CA TRP A 126 -20.75 -3.13 15.72
C TRP A 126 -20.57 -1.88 14.88
N LYS A 127 -20.32 -0.77 15.57
CA LYS A 127 -19.92 0.50 14.96
C LYS A 127 -18.43 0.49 14.71
N VAL A 128 -18.05 0.67 13.45
CA VAL A 128 -16.66 0.84 13.03
C VAL A 128 -16.23 2.29 13.27
N HIS A 129 -15.09 2.46 13.95
CA HIS A 129 -14.37 3.72 14.04
C HIS A 129 -13.07 3.60 13.25
N TRP A 130 -12.84 4.52 12.31
CA TRP A 130 -11.62 4.50 11.51
C TRP A 130 -10.46 5.10 12.32
N GLY A 131 -9.58 4.25 12.82
CA GLY A 131 -8.33 4.62 13.49
C GLY A 131 -7.31 5.28 12.55
N PRO A 132 -6.12 5.63 13.08
CA PRO A 132 -5.07 6.30 12.31
C PRO A 132 -4.48 5.41 11.21
N VAL A 133 -3.71 6.03 10.31
CA VAL A 133 -2.91 5.32 9.29
C VAL A 133 -1.79 4.51 9.94
N TYR A 134 -1.07 5.09 10.92
CA TYR A 134 0.05 4.44 11.57
C TYR A 134 -0.29 4.03 13.01
N ALA A 135 0.12 2.81 13.38
CA ALA A 135 -0.16 2.27 14.71
C ALA A 135 0.43 3.11 15.85
N LYS A 136 1.58 3.76 15.62
CA LYS A 136 2.23 4.65 16.60
C LYS A 136 1.34 5.78 17.10
N ASP A 137 0.32 6.17 16.33
CA ASP A 137 -0.57 7.28 16.65
C ASP A 137 -1.80 6.83 17.46
N ILE A 138 -1.98 5.52 17.70
CA ILE A 138 -3.11 4.98 18.48
C ILE A 138 -3.21 5.59 19.88
N PRO A 139 -2.13 5.73 20.67
CA PRO A 139 -2.23 6.33 22.00
C PRO A 139 -2.76 7.77 21.97
N ALA A 140 -2.27 8.59 21.02
CA ALA A 140 -2.72 9.96 20.85
C ALA A 140 -4.18 10.03 20.35
N PHE A 141 -4.57 9.11 19.46
CA PHE A 141 -5.94 8.97 18.99
C PHE A 141 -6.93 8.63 20.12
N LEU A 142 -6.54 7.74 21.05
CA LEU A 142 -7.35 7.43 22.23
C LEU A 142 -7.47 8.63 23.17
N LYS A 143 -6.35 9.32 23.45
CA LYS A 143 -6.36 10.56 24.25
C LYS A 143 -7.29 11.63 23.65
N ASN A 144 -7.35 11.69 22.32
CA ASN A 144 -8.23 12.60 21.58
C ASN A 144 -9.65 12.03 21.36
N ARG A 145 -10.13 11.12 22.23
CA ARG A 145 -11.48 10.55 22.22
C ARG A 145 -11.91 10.01 20.85
N PHE A 146 -11.02 9.26 20.20
CA PHE A 146 -11.26 8.65 18.89
C PHE A 146 -11.46 9.67 17.75
N ILE A 147 -10.91 10.88 17.88
CA ILE A 147 -10.87 11.89 16.82
C ILE A 147 -9.46 11.93 16.22
N LYS A 148 -9.36 11.79 14.90
CA LYS A 148 -8.08 11.87 14.18
C LYS A 148 -7.71 13.31 13.87
N THR A 149 -6.43 13.64 14.03
CA THR A 149 -5.87 14.86 13.45
C THR A 149 -5.66 14.69 11.93
N ARG A 150 -5.28 15.75 11.24
CA ARG A 150 -4.96 15.70 9.80
C ARG A 150 -3.75 14.80 9.55
N GLU A 151 -2.75 14.85 10.41
CA GLU A 151 -1.49 14.11 10.31
C GLU A 151 -1.72 12.61 10.48
N MET A 152 -2.58 12.22 11.42
CA MET A 152 -2.95 10.81 11.66
C MET A 152 -3.65 10.14 10.47
N ARG A 153 -4.27 10.95 9.59
CA ARG A 153 -4.96 10.48 8.39
C ARG A 153 -4.04 10.38 7.18
N GLU A 154 -2.87 11.01 7.21
CA GLU A 154 -1.99 11.08 6.05
C GLU A 154 -1.00 9.92 6.00
N VAL A 155 -0.97 9.25 4.86
CA VAL A 155 0.14 8.37 4.51
C VAL A 155 1.29 9.22 4.01
N GLY A 156 2.42 9.10 4.68
CA GLY A 156 3.70 9.63 4.21
C GLY A 156 4.54 8.55 3.53
N PHE A 157 5.76 8.94 3.19
CA PHE A 157 6.82 8.00 2.79
C PHE A 157 8.16 8.49 3.34
N PRO A 158 8.36 8.43 4.68
CA PRO A 158 9.58 8.90 5.34
C PRO A 158 10.78 8.00 5.01
N LEU A 159 11.98 8.47 5.36
CA LEU A 159 13.25 7.80 5.07
C LEU A 159 13.25 6.32 5.49
N MET A 160 12.77 5.99 6.70
CA MET A 160 12.75 4.60 7.17
C MET A 160 11.87 3.69 6.31
N GLN A 161 10.72 4.17 5.82
CA GLN A 161 9.87 3.36 4.94
C GLN A 161 10.48 3.18 3.55
N ARG A 162 11.29 4.15 3.09
CA ARG A 162 12.07 4.03 1.84
C ARG A 162 13.16 2.99 1.98
N ILE A 163 13.87 2.98 3.11
CA ILE A 163 14.88 1.97 3.40
C ILE A 163 14.24 0.58 3.51
N GLU A 164 13.09 0.45 4.18
CA GLU A 164 12.33 -0.81 4.21
C GLU A 164 11.97 -1.30 2.81
N MET A 165 11.52 -0.40 1.93
CA MET A 165 11.16 -0.74 0.55
C MET A 165 12.40 -1.12 -0.29
N ALA A 166 13.50 -0.40 -0.12
CA ALA A 166 14.79 -0.73 -0.74
C ALA A 166 15.26 -2.12 -0.33
N ALA A 167 15.22 -2.43 0.96
CA ALA A 167 15.66 -3.73 1.48
C ALA A 167 14.75 -4.87 1.00
N MET A 168 13.43 -4.66 0.97
CA MET A 168 12.46 -5.62 0.44
C MET A 168 12.73 -5.97 -1.02
N TRP A 169 13.11 -4.99 -1.85
CA TRP A 169 13.46 -5.25 -3.25
C TRP A 169 14.87 -5.82 -3.40
N ALA A 170 15.86 -5.22 -2.73
CA ALA A 170 17.26 -5.63 -2.81
C ALA A 170 17.46 -7.09 -2.39
N PHE A 171 16.82 -7.53 -1.31
CA PHE A 171 17.08 -8.86 -0.76
C PHE A 171 16.70 -10.01 -1.71
N PRO A 172 15.44 -10.18 -2.17
CA PRO A 172 15.09 -11.27 -3.09
C PRO A 172 15.87 -11.22 -4.40
N PHE A 173 16.06 -10.02 -4.98
CA PHE A 173 16.85 -9.88 -6.20
C PHE A 173 18.32 -10.25 -5.98
N SER A 174 18.92 -9.81 -4.86
CA SER A 174 20.31 -10.15 -4.55
C SER A 174 20.49 -11.66 -4.35
N VAL A 175 19.53 -12.36 -3.74
CA VAL A 175 19.59 -13.82 -3.58
C VAL A 175 19.50 -14.51 -4.94
N ILE A 176 18.50 -14.17 -5.76
CA ILE A 176 18.29 -14.77 -7.09
C ILE A 176 19.52 -14.54 -7.98
N VAL A 177 19.98 -13.29 -8.07
CA VAL A 177 21.12 -12.93 -8.91
C VAL A 177 22.40 -13.57 -8.37
N SER A 178 22.61 -13.62 -7.05
CA SER A 178 23.80 -14.27 -6.48
C SER A 178 23.85 -15.77 -6.81
N ILE A 179 22.72 -16.47 -6.77
CA ILE A 179 22.66 -17.91 -7.14
C ILE A 179 23.05 -18.10 -8.61
N ILE A 180 22.50 -17.27 -9.50
CA ILE A 180 22.83 -17.30 -10.93
C ILE A 180 24.32 -16.97 -11.13
N THR A 181 24.78 -15.85 -10.57
CA THR A 181 26.17 -15.39 -10.70
C THR A 181 27.16 -16.37 -10.10
N PHE A 182 26.83 -17.10 -9.03
CA PHE A 182 27.71 -18.13 -8.46
C PHE A 182 28.01 -19.26 -9.45
N HIS A 183 27.05 -19.63 -10.30
CA HIS A 183 27.24 -20.70 -11.28
C HIS A 183 28.13 -20.29 -12.46
N PHE A 184 28.04 -19.03 -12.90
CA PHE A 184 28.76 -18.53 -14.08
C PHE A 184 30.06 -17.76 -13.74
N PHE A 185 30.05 -16.97 -12.65
CA PHE A 185 31.11 -16.02 -12.27
C PHE A 185 31.23 -15.86 -10.75
N ARG A 186 31.86 -16.83 -10.06
CA ARG A 186 31.97 -16.84 -8.59
C ARG A 186 32.53 -15.53 -8.01
N ASP A 187 33.54 -14.94 -8.64
CA ASP A 187 34.18 -13.70 -8.18
C ASP A 187 33.25 -12.48 -8.25
N MET A 188 32.17 -12.54 -9.03
CA MET A 188 31.24 -11.43 -9.24
C MET A 188 30.04 -11.46 -8.29
N VAL A 189 29.87 -12.51 -7.48
CA VAL A 189 28.71 -12.64 -6.58
C VAL A 189 28.62 -11.46 -5.61
N LEU A 190 29.71 -11.17 -4.89
CA LEU A 190 29.74 -10.10 -3.89
C LEU A 190 29.62 -8.70 -4.54
N PRO A 191 30.36 -8.35 -5.62
CA PRO A 191 30.17 -7.08 -6.33
C PRO A 191 28.73 -6.86 -6.82
N VAL A 192 28.10 -7.87 -7.43
CA VAL A 192 26.75 -7.74 -7.99
C VAL A 192 25.70 -7.62 -6.89
N ALA A 193 25.82 -8.41 -5.82
CA ALA A 193 24.95 -8.27 -4.65
C ALA A 193 25.08 -6.87 -4.03
N THR A 194 26.31 -6.40 -3.81
CA THR A 194 26.58 -5.06 -3.25
C THR A 194 25.99 -3.96 -4.13
N PHE A 195 26.18 -4.06 -5.45
CA PHE A 195 25.61 -3.14 -6.42
C PHE A 195 24.08 -3.09 -6.35
N LEU A 196 23.40 -4.23 -6.28
CA LEU A 196 21.94 -4.31 -6.17
C LEU A 196 21.41 -3.60 -4.91
N TRP A 197 22.09 -3.79 -3.78
CA TRP A 197 21.73 -3.12 -2.52
C TRP A 197 21.96 -1.61 -2.59
N ILE A 198 23.13 -1.18 -3.06
CA ILE A 198 23.45 0.25 -3.22
C ILE A 198 22.47 0.92 -4.17
N LEU A 199 22.21 0.32 -5.33
CA LEU A 199 21.31 0.86 -6.33
C LEU A 199 19.88 0.95 -5.81
N SER A 200 19.38 -0.09 -5.14
CA SER A 200 18.04 -0.07 -4.52
C SER A 200 17.93 1.02 -3.46
N LEU A 201 18.93 1.15 -2.59
CA LEU A 201 18.98 2.20 -1.57
C LEU A 201 19.02 3.59 -2.21
N LEU A 202 19.87 3.79 -3.21
CA LEU A 202 19.98 5.07 -3.93
C LEU A 202 18.66 5.46 -4.57
N ILE A 203 17.99 4.54 -5.27
CA ILE A 203 16.68 4.77 -5.90
C ILE A 203 15.65 5.21 -4.85
N PHE A 204 15.44 4.43 -3.78
CA PHE A 204 14.37 4.74 -2.84
C PHE A 204 14.70 5.92 -1.92
N ILE A 205 15.95 6.13 -1.51
CA ILE A 205 16.35 7.27 -0.67
C ILE A 205 16.20 8.58 -1.45
N SER A 206 16.68 8.60 -2.71
CA SER A 206 16.62 9.77 -3.59
C SER A 206 15.23 10.02 -4.18
N PHE A 207 14.23 9.17 -3.89
CA PHE A 207 12.87 9.27 -4.40
C PHE A 207 12.29 10.69 -4.46
N PRO A 208 12.35 11.53 -3.40
CA PRO A 208 11.77 12.88 -3.46
C PRO A 208 12.40 13.82 -4.48
N LEU A 209 13.66 13.57 -4.87
CA LEU A 209 14.39 14.42 -5.81
C LEU A 209 13.82 14.26 -7.22
N TYR A 210 13.47 13.04 -7.61
CA TYR A 210 12.98 12.74 -8.95
C TYR A 210 11.47 12.45 -9.01
N SER A 211 10.78 12.26 -7.87
CA SER A 211 9.36 11.87 -7.86
C SER A 211 8.43 12.90 -8.51
N LYS A 212 8.83 14.18 -8.58
CA LYS A 212 8.11 15.24 -9.30
C LYS A 212 8.18 15.09 -10.83
N TRP A 213 9.25 14.48 -11.33
CA TRP A 213 9.46 14.22 -12.76
C TRP A 213 8.85 12.88 -13.20
N LEU A 214 8.42 12.03 -12.27
CA LEU A 214 7.65 10.83 -12.57
C LEU A 214 6.27 11.23 -13.10
N ASN A 215 6.02 10.89 -14.37
CA ASN A 215 4.84 11.33 -15.08
C ASN A 215 3.61 10.47 -14.73
N THR A 216 2.77 10.97 -13.82
CA THR A 216 1.51 10.36 -13.36
C THR A 216 0.42 10.22 -14.43
N LYS A 217 0.64 10.79 -15.62
CA LYS A 217 -0.32 10.83 -16.73
C LYS A 217 0.05 9.92 -17.90
N LYS A 218 1.15 9.15 -17.81
CA LYS A 218 1.56 8.26 -18.91
C LYS A 218 0.50 7.20 -19.21
N ARG A 219 0.17 7.05 -20.49
CA ARG A 219 -0.26 5.77 -21.06
C ARG A 219 0.99 4.89 -21.14
N GLY A 220 0.94 3.69 -20.58
CA GLY A 220 2.00 2.70 -20.77
C GLY A 220 2.24 2.45 -22.27
N THR A 221 3.45 2.02 -22.63
CA THR A 221 3.70 1.48 -23.97
C THR A 221 2.93 0.16 -24.13
N ASN A 222 2.58 -0.26 -25.35
CA ASN A 222 1.85 -1.53 -25.55
C ASN A 222 2.56 -2.75 -24.92
N PHE A 223 3.89 -2.67 -24.73
CA PHE A 223 4.70 -3.72 -24.09
C PHE A 223 4.58 -3.73 -22.56
N SER A 224 4.42 -2.58 -21.90
CA SER A 224 4.27 -2.51 -20.44
C SER A 224 2.96 -3.12 -19.93
N LYS A 225 2.01 -3.42 -20.84
CA LYS A 225 0.79 -4.15 -20.54
C LYS A 225 1.06 -5.60 -20.13
N TYR A 226 2.15 -6.19 -20.61
CA TYR A 226 2.52 -7.59 -20.34
C TYR A 226 3.42 -7.73 -19.09
N THR A 227 4.08 -6.65 -18.66
CA THR A 227 4.93 -6.64 -17.48
C THR A 227 4.24 -5.95 -16.31
N ILE A 228 3.61 -6.74 -15.43
CA ILE A 228 2.87 -6.26 -14.24
C ILE A 228 3.73 -5.39 -13.32
N ILE A 229 5.05 -5.60 -13.33
CA ILE A 229 6.01 -5.00 -12.39
C ILE A 229 6.97 -4.03 -13.08
N PHE A 230 7.20 -4.14 -14.39
CA PHE A 230 8.26 -3.39 -15.08
C PHE A 230 7.72 -2.30 -16.02
N ASP A 231 8.10 -1.05 -15.80
CA ASP A 231 7.98 0.10 -16.70
C ASP A 231 9.27 0.24 -17.54
N PHE A 232 9.23 -0.19 -18.80
CA PHE A 232 10.28 0.09 -19.80
C PHE A 232 10.10 1.48 -20.42
N GLY A 233 9.95 2.49 -19.58
CA GLY A 233 9.78 3.88 -19.99
C GLY A 233 11.09 4.50 -20.51
N ARG A 234 10.97 5.73 -21.05
CA ARG A 234 12.12 6.51 -21.53
C ARG A 234 13.24 6.70 -20.50
N VAL A 235 12.89 6.86 -19.22
CA VAL A 235 13.87 7.14 -18.15
C VAL A 235 14.72 5.89 -17.82
N PRO A 236 14.13 4.71 -17.55
CA PRO A 236 14.87 3.46 -17.45
C PRO A 236 15.79 3.19 -18.66
N LEU A 237 15.28 3.35 -19.89
CA LEU A 237 16.07 3.13 -21.10
C LEU A 237 17.23 4.13 -21.25
N MET A 238 17.03 5.39 -20.87
CA MET A 238 18.09 6.41 -20.89
C MET A 238 19.17 6.10 -19.85
N LEU A 239 18.77 5.75 -18.62
CA LEU A 239 19.71 5.35 -17.56
C LEU A 239 20.49 4.10 -17.96
N TRP A 240 19.83 3.14 -18.62
CA TRP A 240 20.49 1.97 -19.18
C TRP A 240 21.49 2.32 -20.28
N GLY A 241 21.13 3.22 -21.20
CA GLY A 241 22.03 3.70 -22.24
C GLY A 241 23.29 4.37 -21.67
N VAL A 242 23.14 5.20 -20.62
CA VAL A 242 24.28 5.81 -19.91
C VAL A 242 25.14 4.75 -19.22
N PHE A 243 24.52 3.74 -18.60
CA PHE A 243 25.24 2.63 -17.99
C PHE A 243 26.02 1.80 -19.01
N MET A 244 25.43 1.53 -20.18
CA MET A 244 26.09 0.84 -21.29
C MET A 244 27.25 1.66 -21.87
N LEU A 245 27.09 2.97 -22.00
CA LEU A 245 28.17 3.88 -22.41
C LEU A 245 29.33 3.84 -21.41
N PHE A 246 29.03 3.86 -20.11
CA PHE A 246 30.06 3.75 -19.06
C PHE A 246 30.82 2.42 -19.14
N ILE A 247 30.11 1.29 -19.31
CA ILE A 247 30.75 -0.02 -19.52
C ILE A 247 31.63 -0.03 -20.76
N ALA A 248 31.16 0.56 -21.87
CA ALA A 248 31.92 0.62 -23.12
C ALA A 248 33.21 1.44 -22.96
N VAL A 249 33.12 2.63 -22.35
CA VAL A 249 34.29 3.49 -22.06
C VAL A 249 35.27 2.77 -21.14
N TYR A 250 34.77 2.12 -20.08
CA TYR A 250 35.59 1.33 -19.16
C TYR A 250 36.31 0.17 -19.88
N GLY A 251 35.63 -0.53 -20.78
CA GLY A 251 36.22 -1.58 -21.60
C GLY A 251 37.35 -1.08 -22.51
N ILE A 252 37.18 0.12 -23.10
CA ILE A 252 38.21 0.77 -23.95
C ILE A 252 39.43 1.13 -23.11
N LEU A 253 39.23 1.73 -21.94
CA LEU A 253 40.31 2.17 -21.06
C LEU A 253 41.20 1.01 -20.58
N ILE A 254 40.63 -0.19 -20.42
CA ILE A 254 41.35 -1.38 -19.94
C ILE A 254 41.85 -2.26 -21.10
N SER A 255 41.52 -1.90 -22.36
CA SER A 255 41.88 -2.67 -23.56
C SER A 255 41.49 -4.16 -23.50
N ASN A 256 40.44 -4.50 -22.74
CA ASN A 256 40.08 -5.89 -22.43
C ASN A 256 38.68 -6.25 -22.94
N PHE A 257 38.47 -6.08 -24.25
CA PHE A 257 37.25 -6.50 -24.94
C PHE A 257 37.27 -7.99 -25.28
N THR A 258 37.24 -8.84 -24.26
CA THR A 258 37.09 -10.29 -24.45
C THR A 258 35.61 -10.68 -24.51
N PRO A 259 35.25 -11.81 -25.16
CA PRO A 259 33.88 -12.34 -25.10
C PRO A 259 33.38 -12.53 -23.66
N GLY A 260 34.29 -12.88 -22.73
CA GLY A 260 34.00 -12.96 -21.30
C GLY A 260 33.65 -11.61 -20.66
N PHE A 261 34.30 -10.52 -21.08
CA PHE A 261 33.93 -9.15 -20.67
C PHE A 261 32.50 -8.81 -21.11
N ILE A 262 32.18 -9.04 -22.38
CA ILE A 262 30.87 -8.73 -22.95
C ILE A 262 29.76 -9.50 -22.22
N PHE A 263 29.94 -10.80 -22.00
CA PHE A 263 28.93 -11.61 -21.34
C PHE A 263 28.72 -11.24 -19.86
N ARG A 264 29.81 -10.96 -19.12
CA ARG A 264 29.75 -10.52 -17.71
C ARG A 264 29.00 -9.20 -17.57
N TRP A 265 29.41 -8.18 -18.32
CA TRP A 265 28.81 -6.86 -18.23
C TRP A 265 27.43 -6.79 -18.88
N GLY A 266 27.15 -7.62 -19.89
CA GLY A 266 25.81 -7.82 -20.44
C GLY A 266 24.83 -8.37 -19.41
N SER A 267 25.27 -9.32 -18.58
CA SER A 267 24.44 -9.87 -17.50
C SER A 267 24.16 -8.83 -16.41
N VAL A 268 25.18 -8.07 -15.98
CA VAL A 268 25.01 -6.97 -15.01
C VAL A 268 24.08 -5.89 -15.57
N SER A 269 24.24 -5.57 -16.85
CA SER A 269 23.42 -4.61 -17.58
C SER A 269 21.95 -5.03 -17.66
N PHE A 270 21.68 -6.32 -17.89
CA PHE A 270 20.32 -6.85 -17.86
C PHE A 270 19.68 -6.73 -16.46
N VAL A 271 20.43 -7.09 -15.40
CA VAL A 271 19.97 -6.95 -14.01
C VAL A 271 19.71 -5.48 -13.65
N PHE A 272 20.59 -4.57 -14.10
CA PHE A 272 20.43 -3.13 -13.92
C PHE A 272 19.11 -2.64 -14.53
N VAL A 273 18.83 -3.00 -15.79
CA VAL A 273 17.57 -2.66 -16.48
C VAL A 273 16.37 -3.14 -15.69
N LEU A 274 16.36 -4.41 -15.27
CA LEU A 274 15.22 -4.94 -14.52
C LEU A 274 14.97 -4.14 -13.25
N LEU A 275 16.01 -3.79 -12.50
CA LEU A 275 15.85 -3.06 -11.24
C LEU A 275 15.35 -1.63 -11.46
N ILE A 276 15.91 -0.88 -12.41
CA ILE A 276 15.47 0.49 -12.71
C ILE A 276 14.09 0.54 -13.37
N SER A 277 13.70 -0.55 -14.04
CA SER A 277 12.40 -0.69 -14.66
C SER A 277 11.31 -1.10 -13.67
N ILE A 278 11.59 -1.43 -12.42
CA ILE A 278 10.51 -1.68 -11.43
C ILE A 278 9.55 -0.48 -11.38
N ASP A 279 8.26 -0.73 -11.26
CA ASP A 279 7.25 0.32 -11.03
C ASP A 279 7.48 0.98 -9.66
N LEU A 280 8.38 1.97 -9.67
CA LEU A 280 8.75 2.74 -8.50
C LEU A 280 7.53 3.47 -7.94
N MET A 281 6.63 3.96 -8.80
CA MET A 281 5.42 4.65 -8.37
C MET A 281 4.49 3.71 -7.62
N GLY A 282 4.21 2.52 -8.19
CA GLY A 282 3.42 1.46 -7.55
C GLY A 282 4.06 0.87 -6.29
N SER A 283 5.38 1.00 -6.14
CA SER A 283 6.13 0.62 -4.94
C SER A 283 6.11 1.69 -3.84
N THR A 284 5.49 2.85 -4.07
CA THR A 284 5.32 3.88 -3.04
C THR A 284 3.86 4.06 -2.64
N PRO A 285 3.58 4.41 -1.39
CA PRO A 285 2.21 4.59 -0.94
C PRO A 285 1.62 5.97 -1.28
N VAL A 286 2.44 6.89 -1.82
CA VAL A 286 2.08 8.30 -2.06
C VAL A 286 1.86 8.62 -3.54
N TYR A 287 2.26 7.72 -4.44
CA TYR A 287 1.97 7.81 -5.87
C TYR A 287 1.09 6.65 -6.32
N LYS A 288 0.41 6.86 -7.44
CA LYS A 288 -0.31 5.80 -8.14
C LYS A 288 0.62 5.13 -9.16
N SER A 289 0.49 3.83 -9.34
CA SER A 289 1.10 3.13 -10.48
C SER A 289 0.61 3.71 -11.81
N GLY A 290 1.52 3.84 -12.78
CA GLY A 290 1.24 4.26 -14.16
C GLY A 290 1.02 3.11 -15.14
N LEU A 291 1.14 1.84 -14.69
CA LEU A 291 1.17 0.68 -15.60
C LEU A 291 -0.20 0.22 -16.10
N HIS A 292 -1.29 0.54 -15.38
CA HIS A 292 -2.63 0.06 -15.70
C HIS A 292 -3.56 1.19 -16.14
N GLU A 293 -4.31 1.00 -17.23
CA GLU A 293 -5.26 2.00 -17.75
C GLU A 293 -6.35 2.38 -16.72
N ASP A 294 -6.76 1.42 -15.90
CA ASP A 294 -7.73 1.63 -14.82
C ASP A 294 -7.22 2.59 -13.72
N ARG A 295 -5.92 2.88 -13.68
CA ARG A 295 -5.31 3.89 -12.80
C ARG A 295 -5.36 5.31 -13.39
N LEU A 296 -5.95 5.49 -14.57
CA LEU A 296 -6.25 6.81 -15.14
C LEU A 296 -7.60 7.37 -14.66
N LEU A 297 -8.40 6.57 -13.95
CA LEU A 297 -9.71 6.96 -13.41
C LEU A 297 -9.59 8.11 -12.39
N LYS A 298 -10.34 9.19 -12.55
CA LYS A 298 -10.40 10.26 -11.53
C LYS A 298 -11.58 10.01 -10.61
N VAL A 299 -11.41 10.31 -9.32
CA VAL A 299 -12.55 10.37 -8.40
C VAL A 299 -13.30 11.66 -8.66
N ILE A 300 -14.60 11.56 -8.91
CA ILE A 300 -15.51 12.69 -9.11
C ILE A 300 -16.49 12.75 -7.95
N LEU A 301 -16.70 13.96 -7.42
CA LEU A 301 -17.69 14.25 -6.39
C LEU A 301 -18.91 14.90 -7.05
N ASP A 302 -20.05 14.22 -6.92
CA ASP A 302 -21.37 14.72 -7.25
C ASP A 302 -21.88 15.58 -6.09
N LYS A 303 -21.97 16.90 -6.33
CA LYS A 303 -22.42 17.87 -5.33
C LYS A 303 -23.92 17.74 -5.02
N GLU A 304 -24.72 17.26 -5.97
CA GLU A 304 -26.17 17.13 -5.82
C GLU A 304 -26.52 15.95 -4.90
N LYS A 305 -25.72 14.88 -4.95
CA LYS A 305 -25.85 13.72 -4.05
C LYS A 305 -25.15 13.92 -2.70
N CYS A 306 -24.21 14.85 -2.61
CA CYS A 306 -23.47 15.08 -1.37
C CYS A 306 -24.38 15.62 -0.26
N ARG A 307 -24.21 15.09 0.94
CA ARG A 307 -24.90 15.55 2.17
C ARG A 307 -23.91 15.79 3.33
N GLY A 308 -22.62 15.92 3.02
CA GLY A 308 -21.62 16.34 4.02
C GLY A 308 -21.34 15.33 5.14
N ALA A 309 -21.54 14.03 4.91
CA ALA A 309 -21.34 12.98 5.91
C ALA A 309 -19.92 12.93 6.52
N GLY A 310 -18.92 13.46 5.80
CA GLY A 310 -17.53 13.58 6.25
C GLY A 310 -16.71 12.29 6.27
N VAL A 311 -17.28 11.14 5.90
CA VAL A 311 -16.53 9.87 5.90
C VAL A 311 -15.37 9.88 4.89
N CYS A 312 -15.54 10.55 3.74
CA CYS A 312 -14.48 10.72 2.75
C CYS A 312 -13.23 11.40 3.33
N GLU A 313 -13.44 12.39 4.20
CA GLU A 313 -12.40 13.08 4.95
C GLU A 313 -11.68 12.13 5.92
N GLN A 314 -12.46 11.30 6.64
CA GLN A 314 -11.93 10.38 7.63
C GLN A 314 -11.11 9.23 7.03
N VAL A 315 -11.39 8.81 5.79
CA VAL A 315 -10.74 7.65 5.19
C VAL A 315 -9.72 7.98 4.11
N CYS A 316 -9.63 9.24 3.68
CA CYS A 316 -8.70 9.65 2.65
C CYS A 316 -7.24 9.64 3.18
N PRO A 317 -6.35 8.76 2.65
CA PRO A 317 -4.98 8.67 3.11
C PRO A 317 -4.09 9.83 2.66
N ARG A 318 -4.60 10.74 1.81
CA ARG A 318 -3.83 11.85 1.24
C ARG A 318 -4.45 13.21 1.58
N ASN A 319 -5.39 13.25 2.54
CA ASN A 319 -6.09 14.46 2.98
C ASN A 319 -6.64 15.29 1.81
N CYS A 320 -7.27 14.63 0.83
CA CYS A 320 -7.76 15.31 -0.37
C CYS A 320 -9.06 16.10 -0.15
N TYR A 321 -9.78 15.86 0.95
CA TYR A 321 -11.13 16.38 1.19
C TYR A 321 -11.17 17.35 2.36
N GLU A 322 -12.08 18.31 2.25
CA GLU A 322 -12.53 19.18 3.34
C GLU A 322 -14.07 19.12 3.39
N VAL A 323 -14.66 19.23 4.58
CA VAL A 323 -16.11 19.08 4.76
C VAL A 323 -16.64 20.30 5.49
N ASP A 324 -17.49 21.04 4.80
CA ASP A 324 -18.23 22.14 5.40
C ASP A 324 -19.47 21.56 6.10
N LYS A 325 -19.44 21.58 7.43
CA LYS A 325 -20.54 21.09 8.27
C LYS A 325 -21.77 21.99 8.21
N SER A 326 -21.61 23.28 7.93
CA SER A 326 -22.72 24.24 7.87
C SER A 326 -23.51 24.08 6.57
N ARG A 327 -22.80 23.86 5.45
CA ARG A 327 -23.41 23.67 4.12
C ARG A 327 -23.70 22.21 3.79
N HIS A 328 -23.35 21.29 4.69
CA HIS A 328 -23.48 19.84 4.49
C HIS A 328 -22.90 19.38 3.15
N ILE A 329 -21.69 19.86 2.80
CA ILE A 329 -21.05 19.53 1.52
C ILE A 329 -19.56 19.25 1.72
N ALA A 330 -19.05 18.27 0.96
CA ALA A 330 -17.62 18.01 0.87
C ALA A 330 -17.03 18.75 -0.33
N THR A 331 -15.74 19.12 -0.24
CA THR A 331 -14.93 19.61 -1.36
C THR A 331 -13.67 18.74 -1.46
N MET A 332 -12.99 18.78 -2.60
CA MET A 332 -11.78 17.99 -2.85
C MET A 332 -10.61 18.85 -3.34
N PRO A 333 -10.11 19.79 -2.51
CA PRO A 333 -9.02 20.69 -2.92
C PRO A 333 -7.72 19.95 -3.27
N GLY A 334 -7.46 18.79 -2.64
CA GLY A 334 -6.26 17.98 -2.88
C GLY A 334 -6.42 16.92 -3.97
N ALA A 335 -7.22 17.17 -5.01
CA ALA A 335 -7.51 16.18 -6.06
C ALA A 335 -6.25 15.71 -6.82
N ASP A 336 -5.23 16.56 -6.93
CA ASP A 336 -3.92 16.28 -7.52
C ASP A 336 -3.13 15.21 -6.75
N LYS A 337 -3.32 15.12 -5.43
CA LYS A 337 -2.65 14.17 -4.54
C LYS A 337 -3.38 12.82 -4.45
N CYS A 338 -4.51 12.67 -5.12
CA CYS A 338 -5.34 11.48 -5.02
C CYS A 338 -4.64 10.25 -5.61
N VAL A 339 -4.42 9.23 -4.77
CA VAL A 339 -3.87 7.91 -5.17
C VAL A 339 -4.95 6.95 -5.69
N GLN A 340 -6.20 7.40 -5.81
CA GLN A 340 -7.32 6.64 -6.38
C GLN A 340 -7.56 5.29 -5.69
N CYS A 341 -7.36 5.21 -4.37
CA CYS A 341 -7.57 3.96 -3.62
C CYS A 341 -9.04 3.53 -3.49
N GLY A 342 -9.99 4.42 -3.81
CA GLY A 342 -11.43 4.12 -3.78
C GLY A 342 -12.07 4.10 -2.39
N ALA A 343 -11.33 4.30 -1.29
CA ALA A 343 -11.89 4.29 0.07
C ALA A 343 -13.07 5.26 0.25
N CYS A 344 -12.96 6.49 -0.28
CA CYS A 344 -14.04 7.49 -0.19
C CYS A 344 -15.30 7.07 -0.95
N ILE A 345 -15.17 6.31 -2.05
CA ILE A 345 -16.28 5.78 -2.84
C ILE A 345 -16.98 4.67 -2.05
N VAL A 346 -16.19 3.71 -1.56
CA VAL A 346 -16.70 2.56 -0.78
C VAL A 346 -17.47 3.03 0.45
N GLN A 347 -16.97 4.05 1.15
CA GLN A 347 -17.56 4.52 2.41
C GLN A 347 -18.66 5.57 2.26
N CYS A 348 -18.88 6.17 1.09
CA CYS A 348 -19.89 7.23 0.97
C CYS A 348 -21.29 6.63 1.12
N PRO A 349 -22.10 7.06 2.11
CA PRO A 349 -23.45 6.50 2.30
C PRO A 349 -24.48 7.02 1.29
N PHE A 350 -24.13 8.05 0.51
CA PHE A 350 -25.01 8.73 -0.45
C PHE A 350 -24.60 8.51 -1.91
N ASP A 351 -23.60 7.66 -2.17
CA ASP A 351 -23.11 7.38 -3.52
C ASP A 351 -22.73 8.62 -4.33
N ALA A 352 -22.26 9.65 -3.62
CA ALA A 352 -21.86 10.93 -4.19
C ALA A 352 -20.46 10.90 -4.84
N LEU A 353 -19.71 9.81 -4.70
CA LEU A 353 -18.34 9.70 -5.20
C LEU A 353 -18.23 8.50 -6.13
N TYR A 354 -17.67 8.69 -7.31
CA TYR A 354 -17.47 7.62 -8.30
C TYR A 354 -16.18 7.83 -9.10
N PHE A 355 -15.79 6.82 -9.89
CA PHE A 355 -14.64 6.92 -10.78
C PHE A 355 -15.07 7.29 -12.20
N LYS A 356 -14.32 8.19 -12.85
CA LYS A 356 -14.54 8.60 -14.25
C LYS A 356 -13.25 8.41 -15.07
N SER A 357 -13.38 7.76 -16.23
CA SER A 357 -12.27 7.54 -17.15
C SER A 357 -11.94 8.81 -17.96
N PRO A 358 -10.71 8.93 -18.50
CA PRO A 358 -10.38 10.01 -19.42
C PRO A 358 -11.27 10.04 -20.68
N LYS A 359 -11.88 8.90 -21.05
CA LYS A 359 -12.81 8.78 -22.18
C LYS A 359 -14.25 9.17 -21.80
N GLY A 360 -14.49 9.59 -20.55
CA GLY A 360 -15.81 10.01 -20.08
C GLY A 360 -16.67 8.90 -19.48
N GLU A 361 -16.21 7.65 -19.49
CA GLU A 361 -16.94 6.51 -18.95
C GLU A 361 -16.94 6.52 -17.42
N VAL A 362 -17.98 5.96 -16.81
CA VAL A 362 -18.16 5.96 -15.35
C VAL A 362 -18.08 4.54 -14.81
N LEU A 363 -17.44 4.41 -13.65
CA LEU A 363 -17.45 3.22 -12.81
C LEU A 363 -18.22 3.54 -11.53
N ALA A 364 -19.39 2.91 -11.40
CA ALA A 364 -20.34 3.19 -10.34
C ALA A 364 -19.84 2.73 -8.95
N PRO A 365 -20.31 3.35 -7.85
CA PRO A 365 -19.89 3.00 -6.48
C PRO A 365 -20.14 1.53 -6.13
N GLU A 366 -21.26 0.96 -6.56
CA GLU A 366 -21.63 -0.44 -6.34
C GLU A 366 -20.62 -1.40 -6.97
N THR A 367 -20.15 -1.10 -8.18
CA THR A 367 -19.11 -1.89 -8.86
C THR A 367 -17.81 -1.85 -8.07
N VAL A 368 -17.43 -0.68 -7.56
CA VAL A 368 -16.24 -0.52 -6.70
C VAL A 368 -16.41 -1.29 -5.39
N ARG A 369 -17.59 -1.29 -4.76
CA ARG A 369 -17.85 -2.08 -3.54
C ARG A 369 -17.78 -3.58 -3.79
N ARG A 370 -18.33 -4.06 -4.91
CA ARG A 370 -18.39 -5.48 -5.24
C ARG A 370 -17.01 -6.04 -5.60
N PHE A 371 -16.25 -5.34 -6.43
CA PHE A 371 -15.01 -5.87 -7.00
C PHE A 371 -13.74 -5.20 -6.46
N LYS A 372 -13.89 -4.21 -5.57
CA LYS A 372 -12.79 -3.43 -5.00
C LYS A 372 -11.93 -2.82 -6.13
N LEU A 373 -10.61 -2.74 -5.95
CA LEU A 373 -9.70 -2.30 -7.02
C LEU A 373 -9.12 -3.46 -7.85
N ASN A 374 -9.64 -4.68 -7.72
CA ASN A 374 -9.34 -5.72 -8.68
C ASN A 374 -10.11 -5.42 -9.96
N LEU A 375 -9.68 -4.46 -10.77
CA LEU A 375 -10.39 -3.89 -11.93
C LEU A 375 -10.28 -4.72 -13.22
N MET A 376 -9.83 -5.97 -13.14
CA MET A 376 -9.70 -6.84 -14.32
C MET A 376 -11.04 -7.04 -15.05
N GLY A 377 -11.08 -6.71 -16.35
CA GLY A 377 -12.25 -6.88 -17.24
C GLY A 377 -12.95 -5.56 -17.63
N LYS A 378 -13.93 -5.63 -18.54
CA LYS A 378 -14.70 -4.45 -18.98
C LYS A 378 -15.78 -4.12 -17.94
N ARG A 379 -15.63 -2.99 -17.24
CA ARG A 379 -16.55 -2.57 -16.15
C ARG A 379 -17.00 -1.12 -16.23
N LEU A 380 -16.49 -0.40 -17.23
CA LEU A 380 -16.83 0.98 -17.50
C LEU A 380 -18.10 1.04 -18.33
N VAL A 381 -19.05 1.87 -17.90
CA VAL A 381 -20.28 2.13 -18.64
C VAL A 381 -20.12 3.49 -19.32
N LYS A 382 -20.43 3.54 -20.62
CA LYS A 382 -20.50 4.82 -21.33
C LYS A 382 -21.65 5.63 -20.75
N VAL A 383 -21.37 6.88 -20.42
CA VAL A 383 -22.43 7.83 -20.09
C VAL A 383 -23.02 8.26 -21.44
N GLU A 384 -24.21 7.77 -21.78
CA GLU A 384 -24.98 8.33 -22.90
C GLU A 384 -25.30 9.80 -22.57
N GLY A 385 -25.10 10.66 -23.56
CA GLY A 385 -24.96 12.11 -23.39
C GLY A 385 -26.11 12.77 -22.64
N LYS A 386 -25.73 13.71 -21.75
CA LYS A 386 -26.46 14.97 -21.60
C LYS A 386 -25.85 15.97 -22.55
#